data_AF-A0A940JC76-F1
#
_entry.id   AF-A0A940JC76-F1
#
_cell.length_a   1.000
_cell.length_b   1.000
_cell.length_c   1.000
_cell.angle_alpha   90.00
_cell.angle_beta   90.00
_cell.angle_gamma   90.00
#
_symmetry.space_group_name_H-M   'P 1'
#
loop_
_entity.id
_entity.type
_entity.pdbx_description
1 polymer ?
#
loop_
_entity_poly.entity_id
_entity_poly.type
_entity_poly.pdbx_seq_one_letter_code
_entity_poly.pdbx_strand_id
1 'polypeptide(L)'
;MATTTPRVEILYFTDPFCSWCWALEPVLYRIKETYRDQVRIRPVMGGLVEDMARFVDAANGISSTADVAPHWEHVAQVTGQPIDGGFMRSNTDPHWGTWPACTAVAGAALQGEAQGEAYLRRLRRAAQAEGRNASDPAVYLGVAREVEGLDVARFEADLESGAAAQAFQADRVLCARYGVRSFPTLVFHSLSPSEGDRPLLVNGARDFETLRQVLLRLAPDLQAQAVRSVPDVLKAYGPMTTRELSELHGDATSASLEALRAAGSVRSFPVKGGDFWELGTAAQGALPPVELVELAGGDGFSCDLETGICG
;
A
#
# COMPACT_ATOMS: atom_id res chain seq x y z
N MET A 1 20.87 17.51 -2.07
CA MET A 1 19.59 17.84 -2.73
C MET A 1 18.87 18.81 -1.82
N ALA A 2 18.33 19.92 -2.33
CA ALA A 2 17.56 20.83 -1.50
C ALA A 2 16.37 20.07 -0.93
N THR A 3 16.29 19.95 0.40
CA THR A 3 15.11 19.42 1.09
C THR A 3 13.98 20.39 0.84
N THR A 4 13.12 20.07 -0.13
CA THR A 4 11.98 20.93 -0.47
C THR A 4 10.95 20.73 0.62
N THR A 5 10.65 21.77 1.40
CA THR A 5 9.59 21.71 2.41
C THR A 5 8.23 21.48 1.73
N PRO A 6 7.37 20.61 2.27
CA PRO A 6 6.02 20.42 1.75
C PRO A 6 5.27 21.75 1.64
N ARG A 7 4.58 21.95 0.52
CA ARG A 7 3.78 23.14 0.21
C ARG A 7 2.30 22.89 0.43
N VAL A 8 1.85 21.64 0.24
CA VAL A 8 0.49 21.21 0.50
C VAL A 8 0.49 19.95 1.36
N GLU A 9 -0.41 19.89 2.34
CA GLU A 9 -0.75 18.67 3.07
C GLU A 9 -2.14 18.18 2.63
N ILE A 10 -2.23 16.88 2.33
CA ILE A 10 -3.49 16.19 2.09
C ILE A 10 -3.79 15.30 3.30
N LEU A 11 -4.81 15.65 4.08
CA LEU A 11 -5.39 14.74 5.05
C LEU A 11 -6.27 13.73 4.30
N TYR A 12 -5.81 12.49 4.25
CA TYR A 12 -6.46 11.39 3.55
C TYR A 12 -7.25 10.53 4.54
N PHE A 13 -8.52 10.87 4.72
CA PHE A 13 -9.43 10.11 5.57
C PHE A 13 -9.83 8.81 4.87
N THR A 14 -9.56 7.68 5.52
CA THR A 14 -9.54 6.39 4.86
C THR A 14 -9.70 5.21 5.81
N ASP A 15 -9.82 4.00 5.27
CA ASP A 15 -9.96 2.74 6.02
C ASP A 15 -9.24 1.59 5.27
N PRO A 16 -8.64 0.59 5.96
CA PRO A 16 -8.00 -0.55 5.32
C PRO A 16 -8.95 -1.42 4.46
N PHE A 17 -10.23 -1.53 4.82
CA PHE A 17 -11.25 -2.33 4.12
C PHE A 17 -12.09 -1.51 3.12
N CYS A 18 -11.90 -0.21 3.03
CA CYS A 18 -12.59 0.62 2.05
C CYS A 18 -12.09 0.33 0.61
N SER A 19 -12.91 -0.34 -0.20
CA SER A 19 -12.55 -0.69 -1.59
C SER A 19 -12.29 0.53 -2.48
N TRP A 20 -13.06 1.62 -2.31
CA TRP A 20 -12.79 2.89 -3.02
C TRP A 20 -11.51 3.59 -2.56
N CYS A 21 -11.06 3.33 -1.33
CA CYS A 21 -9.80 3.84 -0.81
C CYS A 21 -8.60 3.10 -1.41
N TRP A 22 -8.74 1.79 -1.60
CA TRP A 22 -7.81 0.96 -2.38
C TRP A 22 -7.79 1.36 -3.87
N ALA A 23 -8.95 1.63 -4.44
CA ALA A 23 -9.09 2.11 -5.82
C ALA A 23 -8.42 3.47 -6.07
N LEU A 24 -8.29 4.30 -5.04
CA LEU A 24 -7.66 5.62 -5.13
C LEU A 24 -6.13 5.58 -5.07
N GLU A 25 -5.53 4.48 -4.59
CA GLU A 25 -4.07 4.37 -4.44
C GLU A 25 -3.26 4.68 -5.72
N PRO A 26 -3.64 4.21 -6.93
CA PRO A 26 -2.97 4.60 -8.17
C PRO A 26 -2.80 6.12 -8.31
N VAL A 27 -3.87 6.87 -8.04
CA VAL A 27 -3.87 8.33 -8.15
C VAL A 27 -3.02 8.97 -7.05
N LEU A 28 -3.04 8.43 -5.82
CA LEU A 28 -2.19 8.93 -4.72
C LEU A 28 -0.70 8.71 -5.03
N TYR A 29 -0.32 7.55 -5.58
CA TYR A 29 1.04 7.31 -6.04
C TYR A 29 1.42 8.24 -7.18
N ARG A 30 0.50 8.55 -8.10
CA ARG A 30 0.76 9.54 -9.16
C ARG A 30 0.98 10.95 -8.62
N ILE A 31 0.24 11.35 -7.58
CA ILE A 31 0.48 12.63 -6.88
C ILE A 31 1.87 12.62 -6.23
N LYS A 32 2.23 11.54 -5.51
CA LYS A 32 3.56 11.37 -4.90
C LYS A 32 4.68 11.40 -5.93
N GLU A 33 4.51 10.73 -7.08
CA GLU A 33 5.48 10.75 -8.16
C GLU A 33 5.60 12.12 -8.82
N THR A 34 4.49 12.79 -9.04
CA THR A 34 4.47 14.08 -9.75
C THR A 34 5.04 15.19 -8.89
N TYR A 35 4.74 15.25 -7.59
CA TYR A 35 5.08 16.41 -6.76
C TYR A 35 6.17 16.14 -5.72
N ARG A 36 6.50 14.87 -5.44
CA ARG A 36 7.49 14.47 -4.42
C ARG A 36 7.23 15.17 -3.08
N ASP A 37 8.31 15.64 -2.46
CA ASP A 37 8.38 16.33 -1.19
C ASP A 37 7.54 17.62 -1.13
N GLN A 38 7.04 18.14 -2.26
CA GLN A 38 6.15 19.32 -2.25
C GLN A 38 4.75 18.98 -1.73
N VAL A 39 4.31 17.72 -1.77
CA VAL A 39 2.98 17.29 -1.31
C VAL A 39 3.12 16.17 -0.29
N ARG A 40 2.69 16.43 0.94
CA ARG A 40 2.60 15.42 2.01
C ARG A 40 1.19 14.84 2.03
N ILE A 41 1.07 13.52 2.04
CA ILE A 41 -0.22 12.83 2.17
C ILE A 41 -0.22 12.11 3.50
N ARG A 42 -1.12 12.50 4.41
CA ARG A 42 -1.23 11.90 5.74
C ARG A 42 -2.53 11.10 5.84
N PRO A 43 -2.47 9.76 5.91
CA PRO A 43 -3.63 8.94 6.19
C PRO A 43 -4.22 9.28 7.56
N VAL A 44 -5.55 9.26 7.66
CA VAL A 44 -6.31 9.42 8.91
C VAL A 44 -7.30 8.26 8.99
N MET A 45 -7.16 7.42 10.02
CA MET A 45 -7.97 6.21 10.16
C MET A 45 -9.41 6.52 10.53
N GLY A 46 -10.28 6.18 9.59
CA GLY A 46 -11.69 6.52 9.59
C GLY A 46 -12.56 5.56 10.40
N GLY A 47 -12.28 4.25 10.38
CA GLY A 47 -13.14 3.25 11.01
C GLY A 47 -14.50 3.13 10.31
N LEU A 48 -14.52 2.47 9.15
CA LEU A 48 -15.69 2.34 8.27
C LEU A 48 -16.84 1.57 8.93
N VAL A 49 -16.52 0.43 9.54
CA VAL A 49 -17.46 -0.44 10.27
C VAL A 49 -16.87 -0.74 11.64
N GLU A 50 -17.57 -0.38 12.71
CA GLU A 50 -17.18 -0.73 14.09
C GLU A 50 -17.54 -2.18 14.41
N ASP A 51 -18.80 -2.52 14.22
CA ASP A 51 -19.41 -3.83 14.51
C ASP A 51 -20.50 -4.08 13.46
N MET A 52 -20.32 -5.10 12.61
CA MET A 52 -21.26 -5.41 11.54
C MET A 52 -22.67 -5.70 12.06
N ALA A 53 -22.82 -6.23 13.28
CA ALA A 53 -24.13 -6.55 13.87
C ALA A 53 -24.97 -5.29 14.15
N ARG A 54 -24.33 -4.12 14.16
CA ARG A 54 -24.95 -2.80 14.40
C ARG A 54 -24.86 -1.89 13.19
N PHE A 55 -24.21 -2.33 12.12
CA PHE A 55 -23.98 -1.54 10.92
C PHE A 55 -25.07 -1.82 9.88
N VAL A 56 -25.66 -0.76 9.34
CA VAL A 56 -26.58 -0.84 8.22
C VAL A 56 -26.28 0.31 7.26
N ASP A 57 -25.97 -0.01 6.02
CA ASP A 57 -25.94 0.94 4.91
C ASP A 57 -27.10 0.65 3.96
N ALA A 58 -28.24 1.25 4.29
CA ALA A 58 -29.47 1.07 3.52
C ALA A 58 -29.37 1.61 2.09
N ALA A 59 -28.49 2.60 1.83
CA ALA A 59 -28.32 3.18 0.50
C ALA A 59 -27.63 2.19 -0.45
N ASN A 60 -26.73 1.37 0.08
CA ASN A 60 -26.01 0.34 -0.67
C ASN A 60 -26.58 -1.08 -0.47
N GLY A 61 -27.51 -1.27 0.46
CA GLY A 61 -28.11 -2.58 0.74
C GLY A 61 -27.19 -3.50 1.55
N ILE A 62 -26.32 -2.93 2.39
CA ILE A 62 -25.36 -3.68 3.20
C ILE A 62 -25.89 -3.83 4.62
N SER A 63 -26.06 -5.08 5.05
CA SER A 63 -26.41 -5.45 6.43
C SER A 63 -25.55 -6.57 7.01
N SER A 64 -24.67 -7.13 6.18
CA SER A 64 -23.73 -8.19 6.53
C SER A 64 -22.44 -8.05 5.72
N THR A 65 -21.40 -8.77 6.12
CA THR A 65 -20.15 -8.91 5.36
C THR A 65 -20.37 -9.45 3.95
N ALA A 66 -21.29 -10.41 3.78
CA ALA A 66 -21.58 -11.03 2.49
C ALA A 66 -22.15 -10.03 1.46
N ASP A 67 -22.94 -9.04 1.93
CA ASP A 67 -23.48 -7.97 1.09
C ASP A 67 -22.39 -7.05 0.55
N VAL A 68 -21.22 -6.98 1.21
CA VAL A 68 -20.09 -6.15 0.78
C VAL A 68 -19.37 -6.74 -0.44
N ALA A 69 -19.36 -8.06 -0.59
CA ALA A 69 -18.57 -8.74 -1.64
C ALA A 69 -18.96 -8.30 -3.08
N PRO A 70 -20.25 -8.20 -3.47
CA PRO A 70 -20.64 -7.65 -4.77
C PRO A 70 -20.18 -6.20 -5.00
N HIS A 71 -20.15 -5.35 -3.96
CA HIS A 71 -19.64 -3.99 -4.09
C HIS A 71 -18.13 -3.97 -4.36
N TRP A 72 -17.37 -4.83 -3.69
CA TRP A 72 -15.94 -4.99 -3.93
C TRP A 72 -15.66 -5.47 -5.35
N GLU A 73 -16.42 -6.46 -5.83
CA GLU A 73 -16.30 -6.97 -7.20
C GLU A 73 -16.65 -5.90 -8.24
N HIS A 74 -17.68 -5.09 -7.98
CA HIS A 74 -18.01 -3.95 -8.82
C HIS A 74 -16.87 -2.92 -8.87
N VAL A 75 -16.28 -2.56 -7.71
CA VAL A 75 -15.14 -1.65 -7.65
C VAL A 75 -13.94 -2.21 -8.42
N ALA A 76 -13.64 -3.50 -8.29
CA ALA A 76 -12.58 -4.15 -9.06
C ALA A 76 -12.83 -4.00 -10.57
N GLN A 77 -14.06 -4.28 -11.01
CA GLN A 77 -14.45 -4.20 -12.41
C GLN A 77 -14.30 -2.79 -13.00
N VAL A 78 -14.75 -1.76 -12.29
CA VAL A 78 -14.77 -0.38 -12.83
C VAL A 78 -13.43 0.34 -12.70
N THR A 79 -12.57 -0.08 -11.78
CA THR A 79 -11.29 0.61 -11.50
C THR A 79 -10.08 -0.14 -12.02
N GLY A 80 -10.20 -1.46 -12.25
CA GLY A 80 -9.10 -2.34 -12.62
C GLY A 80 -8.13 -2.64 -11.48
N GLN A 81 -8.38 -2.16 -10.26
CA GLN A 81 -7.60 -2.58 -9.09
C GLN A 81 -8.01 -4.00 -8.68
N PRO A 82 -7.07 -4.90 -8.39
CA PRO A 82 -7.37 -6.25 -7.95
C PRO A 82 -8.02 -6.21 -6.56
N ILE A 83 -9.19 -6.84 -6.44
CA ILE A 83 -9.91 -7.02 -5.16
C ILE A 83 -10.51 -8.43 -5.14
N ASP A 84 -10.31 -9.14 -4.04
CA ASP A 84 -10.92 -10.41 -3.73
C ASP A 84 -12.01 -10.25 -2.65
N GLY A 85 -13.27 -10.21 -3.09
CA GLY A 85 -14.43 -10.24 -2.21
C GLY A 85 -14.66 -11.60 -1.52
N GLY A 86 -13.81 -12.61 -1.74
CA GLY A 86 -13.96 -13.97 -1.21
C GLY A 86 -14.05 -14.02 0.31
N PHE A 87 -13.20 -13.26 1.02
CA PHE A 87 -13.26 -13.12 2.48
C PHE A 87 -14.59 -12.52 2.93
N MET A 88 -15.00 -11.40 2.34
CA MET A 88 -16.26 -10.74 2.71
C MET A 88 -17.46 -11.67 2.49
N ARG A 89 -17.43 -12.46 1.42
CA ARG A 89 -18.48 -13.44 1.09
C ARG A 89 -18.55 -14.61 2.07
N SER A 90 -17.41 -15.12 2.54
CA SER A 90 -17.35 -16.31 3.39
C SER A 90 -17.36 -16.01 4.88
N ASN A 91 -17.03 -14.78 5.29
CA ASN A 91 -17.01 -14.39 6.68
C ASN A 91 -18.44 -14.36 7.26
N THR A 92 -18.69 -15.18 8.27
CA THR A 92 -19.98 -15.29 8.95
C THR A 92 -19.99 -14.67 10.35
N ASP A 93 -18.88 -14.08 10.80
CA ASP A 93 -18.83 -13.39 12.09
C ASP A 93 -19.71 -12.13 12.05
N PRO A 94 -20.85 -12.11 12.77
CA PRO A 94 -21.73 -10.95 12.78
C PRO A 94 -21.09 -9.76 13.47
N HIS A 95 -20.07 -9.95 14.31
CA HIS A 95 -19.39 -8.88 15.03
C HIS A 95 -18.11 -8.39 14.36
N TRP A 96 -17.87 -8.84 13.12
CA TRP A 96 -16.72 -8.38 12.36
C TRP A 96 -16.75 -6.86 12.16
N GLY A 97 -15.57 -6.24 12.22
CA GLY A 97 -15.42 -4.81 12.01
C GLY A 97 -14.03 -4.45 11.50
N THR A 98 -13.89 -3.21 11.04
CA THR A 98 -12.65 -2.63 10.47
C THR A 98 -11.79 -1.90 11.49
N TRP A 99 -12.35 -1.62 12.68
CA TRP A 99 -11.67 -0.85 13.72
C TRP A 99 -10.39 -1.51 14.27
N PRO A 100 -10.30 -2.86 14.41
CA PRO A 100 -9.04 -3.50 14.77
C PRO A 100 -7.93 -3.22 13.75
N ALA A 101 -8.22 -3.31 12.45
CA ALA A 101 -7.27 -2.98 11.38
C ALA A 101 -6.88 -1.49 11.40
N CYS A 102 -7.83 -0.59 11.62
CA CYS A 102 -7.55 0.85 11.79
C CYS A 102 -6.65 1.12 13.01
N THR A 103 -6.92 0.45 14.13
CA THR A 103 -6.12 0.55 15.36
C THR A 103 -4.69 0.08 15.12
N ALA A 104 -4.52 -1.04 14.42
CA ALA A 104 -3.21 -1.54 14.02
C ALA A 104 -2.46 -0.52 13.14
N VAL A 105 -3.11 0.12 12.18
CA VAL A 105 -2.46 1.16 11.37
C VAL A 105 -2.05 2.37 12.21
N ALA A 106 -2.92 2.83 13.11
CA ALA A 106 -2.61 3.93 14.01
C ALA A 106 -1.43 3.59 14.94
N GLY A 107 -1.35 2.34 15.43
CA GLY A 107 -0.22 1.85 16.21
C GLY A 107 1.10 1.87 15.43
N ALA A 108 1.11 1.42 14.18
CA ALA A 108 2.32 1.49 13.33
C ALA A 108 2.75 2.95 13.08
N ALA A 109 1.79 3.87 12.92
CA ALA A 109 2.05 5.29 12.73
C ALA A 109 2.70 5.98 13.95
N LEU A 110 2.58 5.41 15.17
CA LEU A 110 3.30 5.91 16.35
C LEU A 110 4.83 5.77 16.24
N GLN A 111 5.31 4.94 15.32
CA GLN A 111 6.73 4.77 15.03
C GLN A 111 7.25 5.75 13.96
N GLY A 112 6.34 6.45 13.27
CA GLY A 112 6.67 7.39 12.20
C GLY A 112 5.69 7.29 11.03
N GLU A 113 5.61 8.37 10.24
CA GLU A 113 4.69 8.40 9.09
C GLU A 113 5.03 7.36 8.03
N ALA A 114 6.33 7.15 7.78
CA ALA A 114 6.79 6.16 6.82
C ALA A 114 6.37 4.73 7.23
N GLN A 115 6.52 4.39 8.52
CA GLN A 115 6.11 3.10 9.08
C GLN A 115 4.59 2.92 8.99
N GLY A 116 3.82 3.94 9.38
CA GLY A 116 2.36 3.91 9.28
C GLY A 116 1.87 3.73 7.83
N GLU A 117 2.50 4.42 6.88
CA GLU A 117 2.16 4.30 5.45
C GLU A 117 2.51 2.92 4.88
N ALA A 118 3.74 2.44 5.13
CA ALA A 118 4.18 1.13 4.66
C ALA A 118 3.31 0.00 5.23
N TYR A 119 2.97 0.10 6.53
CA TYR A 119 2.08 -0.85 7.18
C TYR A 119 0.65 -0.79 6.63
N LEU A 120 0.08 0.40 6.46
CA LEU A 120 -1.25 0.56 5.84
C LEU A 120 -1.31 -0.06 4.45
N ARG A 121 -0.28 0.16 3.62
CA ARG A 121 -0.17 -0.42 2.28
C ARG A 121 -0.15 -1.95 2.33
N ARG A 122 0.69 -2.54 3.18
CA ARG A 122 0.79 -4.00 3.31
C ARG A 122 -0.50 -4.61 3.84
N LEU A 123 -1.13 -3.97 4.82
CA LEU A 123 -2.39 -4.42 5.43
C LEU A 123 -3.55 -4.35 4.44
N ARG A 124 -3.63 -3.30 3.62
CA ARG A 124 -4.61 -3.20 2.52
C ARG A 124 -4.42 -4.30 1.49
N ARG A 125 -3.19 -4.61 1.09
CA ARG A 125 -2.92 -5.75 0.20
C ARG A 125 -3.43 -7.06 0.81
N ALA A 126 -3.19 -7.28 2.11
CA ALA A 126 -3.70 -8.46 2.82
C ALA A 126 -5.24 -8.55 2.78
N ALA A 127 -5.92 -7.43 3.06
CA ALA A 127 -7.38 -7.37 3.09
C ALA A 127 -8.01 -7.48 1.70
N GLN A 128 -7.55 -6.65 0.76
CA GLN A 128 -8.20 -6.42 -0.52
C GLN A 128 -7.78 -7.44 -1.57
N ALA A 129 -6.49 -7.81 -1.67
CA ALA A 129 -5.99 -8.64 -2.77
C ALA A 129 -5.63 -10.08 -2.37
N GLU A 130 -5.33 -10.33 -1.10
CA GLU A 130 -4.97 -11.66 -0.57
C GLU A 130 -6.13 -12.37 0.14
N GLY A 131 -7.30 -11.73 0.27
CA GLY A 131 -8.49 -12.31 0.90
C GLY A 131 -8.29 -12.69 2.37
N ARG A 132 -7.42 -11.98 3.10
CA ARG A 132 -7.13 -12.24 4.52
C ARG A 132 -7.99 -11.37 5.42
N ASN A 133 -8.39 -11.90 6.59
CA ASN A 133 -9.05 -11.11 7.63
C ASN A 133 -8.04 -10.16 8.30
N ALA A 134 -7.78 -9.01 7.71
CA ALA A 134 -6.84 -8.02 8.24
C ALA A 134 -7.26 -7.36 9.57
N SER A 135 -8.46 -7.68 10.09
CA SER A 135 -8.89 -7.29 11.45
C SER A 135 -8.57 -8.36 12.51
N ASP A 136 -8.14 -9.55 12.10
CA ASP A 136 -7.68 -10.60 13.00
C ASP A 136 -6.28 -10.25 13.56
N PRO A 137 -6.09 -10.28 14.90
CA PRO A 137 -4.78 -10.07 15.52
C PRO A 137 -3.64 -10.89 14.95
N ALA A 138 -3.86 -12.18 14.69
CA ALA A 138 -2.82 -13.02 14.12
C ALA A 138 -2.39 -12.53 12.73
N VAL A 139 -3.36 -12.03 11.93
CA VAL A 139 -3.11 -11.54 10.58
C VAL A 139 -2.39 -10.19 10.61
N TYR A 140 -2.89 -9.20 11.37
CA TYR A 140 -2.30 -7.87 11.36
C TYR A 140 -0.93 -7.82 12.06
N LEU A 141 -0.68 -8.69 13.06
CA LEU A 141 0.66 -8.89 13.63
C LEU A 141 1.59 -9.62 12.67
N GLY A 142 1.08 -10.62 11.94
CA GLY A 142 1.83 -11.29 10.87
C GLY A 142 2.28 -10.30 9.80
N VAL A 143 1.36 -9.44 9.35
CA VAL A 143 1.64 -8.36 8.40
C VAL A 143 2.71 -7.39 8.92
N ALA A 144 2.71 -7.07 10.22
CA ALA A 144 3.72 -6.17 10.81
C ALA A 144 5.15 -6.69 10.63
N ARG A 145 5.34 -8.02 10.72
CA ARG A 145 6.64 -8.68 10.52
C ARG A 145 7.14 -8.62 9.09
N GLU A 146 6.26 -8.36 8.12
CA GLU A 146 6.61 -8.24 6.70
C GLU A 146 7.03 -6.82 6.32
N VAL A 147 6.85 -5.84 7.21
CA VAL A 147 7.14 -4.42 6.95
C VAL A 147 8.55 -4.09 7.41
N GLU A 148 9.42 -3.79 6.45
CA GLU A 148 10.79 -3.37 6.74
C GLU A 148 10.83 -2.11 7.61
N GLY A 149 11.66 -2.12 8.66
CA GLY A 149 11.87 -0.97 9.52
C GLY A 149 10.75 -0.70 10.54
N LEU A 150 9.74 -1.57 10.66
CA LEU A 150 8.77 -1.54 11.76
C LEU A 150 9.29 -2.36 12.94
N ASP A 151 9.38 -1.76 14.13
CA ASP A 151 9.72 -2.46 15.36
C ASP A 151 8.46 -3.21 15.85
N VAL A 152 8.43 -4.52 15.56
CA VAL A 152 7.27 -5.37 15.88
C VAL A 152 7.06 -5.50 17.39
N ALA A 153 8.12 -5.54 18.19
CA ALA A 153 8.00 -5.67 19.64
C ALA A 153 7.39 -4.39 20.25
N ARG A 154 7.85 -3.23 19.78
CA ARG A 154 7.23 -1.95 20.15
C ARG A 154 5.79 -1.87 19.66
N PHE A 155 5.51 -2.32 18.43
CA PHE A 155 4.17 -2.31 17.86
C PHE A 155 3.19 -3.16 18.69
N GLU A 156 3.60 -4.37 19.09
CA GLU A 156 2.83 -5.24 19.99
C GLU A 156 2.59 -4.56 21.35
N ALA A 157 3.62 -3.94 21.94
CA ALA A 157 3.48 -3.21 23.20
C ALA A 157 2.54 -1.98 23.10
N ASP A 158 2.57 -1.25 21.98
CA ASP A 158 1.69 -0.10 21.74
C ASP A 158 0.22 -0.53 21.56
N LEU A 159 -0.03 -1.73 21.02
CA LEU A 159 -1.35 -2.34 20.96
C LEU A 159 -1.84 -2.76 22.36
N GLU A 160 -1.03 -3.49 23.12
CA GLU A 160 -1.38 -3.99 24.45
C GLU A 160 -1.60 -2.89 25.49
N SER A 161 -0.78 -1.84 25.44
CA SER A 161 -0.88 -0.69 26.36
C SER A 161 -2.08 0.23 26.04
N GLY A 162 -2.73 0.05 24.89
CA GLY A 162 -3.81 0.91 24.42
C GLY A 162 -3.35 2.22 23.78
N ALA A 163 -2.04 2.44 23.58
CA ALA A 163 -1.52 3.60 22.88
C ALA A 163 -2.03 3.67 21.42
N ALA A 164 -2.06 2.52 20.73
CA ALA A 164 -2.62 2.41 19.38
C ALA A 164 -4.12 2.76 19.34
N ALA A 165 -4.89 2.33 20.35
CA ALA A 165 -6.32 2.64 20.45
C ALA A 165 -6.55 4.14 20.69
N GLN A 166 -5.72 4.79 21.51
CA GLN A 166 -5.76 6.24 21.71
C GLN A 166 -5.41 7.00 20.43
N ALA A 167 -4.40 6.53 19.68
CA ALA A 167 -4.03 7.11 18.39
C ALA A 167 -5.17 7.01 17.36
N PHE A 168 -5.81 5.85 17.25
CA PHE A 168 -6.99 5.68 16.39
C PHE A 168 -8.15 6.57 16.83
N GLN A 169 -8.40 6.69 18.14
CA GLN A 169 -9.44 7.59 18.63
C GLN A 169 -9.14 9.06 18.32
N ALA A 170 -7.87 9.48 18.32
CA ALA A 170 -7.48 10.82 17.90
C ALA A 170 -7.79 11.05 16.41
N ASP A 171 -7.56 10.06 15.55
CA ASP A 171 -7.97 10.11 14.13
C ASP A 171 -9.49 10.21 13.98
N ARG A 172 -10.27 9.46 14.77
CA ARG A 172 -11.73 9.55 14.80
C ARG A 172 -12.24 10.93 15.23
N VAL A 173 -11.61 11.54 16.24
CA VAL A 173 -11.90 12.93 16.65
C VAL A 173 -11.61 13.90 15.50
N LEU A 174 -10.55 13.65 14.72
CA LEU A 174 -10.23 14.45 13.55
C LEU A 174 -11.28 14.27 12.44
N CYS A 175 -11.73 13.04 12.16
CA CYS A 175 -12.84 12.78 11.25
C CYS A 175 -14.08 13.60 11.63
N ALA A 176 -14.45 13.59 12.91
CA ALA A 176 -15.59 14.36 13.42
C ALA A 176 -15.40 15.87 13.26
N ARG A 177 -14.19 16.39 13.54
CA ARG A 177 -13.86 17.82 13.39
C ARG A 177 -14.01 18.31 11.95
N TYR A 178 -13.60 17.49 10.97
CA TYR A 178 -13.74 17.81 9.55
C TYR A 178 -15.11 17.43 8.98
N GLY A 179 -16.01 16.87 9.78
CA GLY A 179 -17.34 16.44 9.34
C GLY A 179 -17.32 15.28 8.34
N VAL A 180 -16.26 14.46 8.35
CA VAL A 180 -16.09 13.33 7.41
C VAL A 180 -17.04 12.20 7.78
N ARG A 181 -17.86 11.79 6.80
CA ARG A 181 -18.88 10.73 6.96
C ARG A 181 -18.76 9.60 5.95
N SER A 182 -17.84 9.71 4.99
CA SER A 182 -17.61 8.71 3.96
C SER A 182 -16.12 8.66 3.61
N PHE A 183 -15.71 7.51 3.07
CA PHE A 183 -14.33 7.27 2.66
C PHE A 183 -14.30 6.84 1.18
N PRO A 184 -13.26 7.23 0.42
CA PRO A 184 -12.19 8.14 0.82
C PRO A 184 -12.69 9.60 0.89
N THR A 185 -12.12 10.39 1.79
CA THR A 185 -12.27 11.85 1.79
C THR A 185 -10.90 12.51 1.89
N LEU A 186 -10.67 13.54 1.09
CA LEU A 186 -9.39 14.25 1.03
C LEU A 186 -9.61 15.70 1.44
N VAL A 187 -8.82 16.18 2.40
CA VAL A 187 -8.80 17.60 2.75
C VAL A 187 -7.42 18.18 2.49
N PHE A 188 -7.37 19.19 1.65
CA PHE A 188 -6.15 19.81 1.14
C PHE A 188 -5.90 21.11 1.90
N HIS A 189 -4.70 21.23 2.45
CA HIS A 189 -4.22 22.38 3.21
C HIS A 189 -3.00 23.00 2.55
N SER A 190 -3.03 24.31 2.29
CA SER A 190 -1.79 25.04 2.00
C SER A 190 -0.95 25.14 3.27
N LEU A 191 0.34 24.83 3.17
CA LEU A 191 1.32 24.97 4.26
C LEU A 191 2.02 26.35 4.23
N SER A 192 1.63 27.21 3.29
CA SER A 192 1.99 28.63 3.27
C SER A 192 0.74 29.45 2.92
N PRO A 193 -0.29 29.44 3.79
CA PRO A 193 -1.57 30.05 3.47
C PRO A 193 -1.46 31.58 3.40
N SER A 194 -2.11 32.16 2.40
CA SER A 194 -2.38 33.60 2.34
C SER A 194 -3.64 33.95 3.15
N GLU A 195 -3.83 35.22 3.47
CA GLU A 195 -5.03 35.67 4.16
C GLU A 195 -6.30 35.28 3.37
N GLY A 196 -7.20 34.55 4.02
CA GLY A 196 -8.44 34.07 3.41
C GLY A 196 -8.37 32.68 2.77
N ASP A 197 -7.18 32.06 2.69
CA ASP A 197 -7.07 30.67 2.24
C ASP A 197 -7.83 29.73 3.19
N ARG A 198 -8.55 28.78 2.60
CA ARG A 198 -9.32 27.78 3.33
C ARG A 198 -8.97 26.38 2.82
N PRO A 199 -9.01 25.37 3.70
CA PRO A 199 -8.87 24.00 3.27
C PRO A 199 -9.93 23.63 2.23
N LEU A 200 -9.55 22.85 1.22
CA LEU A 200 -10.46 22.35 0.20
C LEU A 200 -10.77 20.89 0.48
N LEU A 201 -12.04 20.51 0.43
CA LEU A 201 -12.50 19.15 0.72
C LEU A 201 -13.01 18.49 -0.57
N VAL A 202 -12.58 17.26 -0.80
CA VAL A 202 -13.02 16.40 -1.90
C VAL A 202 -13.55 15.09 -1.32
N ASN A 203 -14.82 14.81 -1.58
CA ASN A 203 -15.49 13.57 -1.16
C ASN A 203 -15.41 12.49 -2.25
N GLY A 204 -14.98 11.29 -1.88
CA GLY A 204 -14.89 10.12 -2.75
C GLY A 204 -13.65 10.10 -3.63
N ALA A 205 -13.42 8.96 -4.29
CA ALA A 205 -12.30 8.81 -5.22
C ALA A 205 -12.49 9.73 -6.44
N ARG A 206 -11.40 10.34 -6.91
CA ARG A 206 -11.36 11.20 -8.09
C ARG A 206 -10.12 10.89 -8.91
N ASP A 207 -10.17 11.19 -10.20
CA ASP A 207 -9.03 11.08 -11.09
C ASP A 207 -7.92 12.08 -10.73
N PHE A 208 -6.73 11.82 -11.28
CA PHE A 208 -5.55 12.63 -11.05
C PHE A 208 -5.73 14.09 -11.48
N GLU A 209 -6.40 14.35 -12.60
CA GLU A 209 -6.52 15.71 -13.13
C GLU A 209 -7.40 16.58 -12.22
N THR A 210 -8.50 16.01 -11.71
CA THR A 210 -9.36 16.64 -10.72
C THR A 210 -8.57 17.00 -9.46
N LEU A 211 -7.81 16.06 -8.90
CA LEU A 211 -7.03 16.31 -7.68
C LEU A 211 -5.87 17.28 -7.93
N ARG A 212 -5.25 17.23 -9.12
CA ARG A 212 -4.24 18.19 -9.56
C ARG A 212 -4.77 19.62 -9.61
N GLN A 213 -5.99 19.83 -10.10
CA GLN A 213 -6.60 21.16 -10.12
C GLN A 213 -6.80 21.72 -8.71
N VAL A 214 -7.17 20.87 -7.75
CA VAL A 214 -7.28 21.26 -6.33
C VAL A 214 -5.91 21.64 -5.77
N LEU A 215 -4.88 20.85 -6.05
CA LEU A 215 -3.50 21.13 -5.65
C LEU A 215 -3.00 22.47 -6.21
N LEU A 216 -3.16 22.70 -7.52
CA LEU A 216 -2.72 23.93 -8.18
C LEU A 216 -3.53 25.16 -7.78
N ARG A 217 -4.76 24.98 -7.32
CA ARG A 217 -5.54 26.09 -6.73
C ARG A 217 -4.94 26.56 -5.39
N LEU A 218 -4.42 25.65 -4.59
CA LEU A 218 -3.81 25.97 -3.28
C LEU A 218 -2.35 26.39 -3.39
N ALA A 219 -1.62 25.82 -4.35
CA ALA A 219 -0.22 26.13 -4.60
C ALA A 219 0.03 26.13 -6.12
N PRO A 220 -0.20 27.28 -6.80
CA PRO A 220 -0.05 27.39 -8.25
C PRO A 220 1.37 27.18 -8.76
N ASP A 221 2.37 27.27 -7.88
CA ASP A 221 3.80 27.14 -8.18
C ASP A 221 4.34 25.72 -7.99
N LEU A 222 3.49 24.73 -7.68
CA LEU A 222 3.91 23.32 -7.62
C LEU A 222 4.55 22.86 -8.94
N GLN A 223 5.75 22.30 -8.83
CA GLN A 223 6.51 21.83 -9.98
C GLN A 223 6.31 20.34 -10.17
N ALA A 224 5.77 19.94 -11.32
CA ALA A 224 5.67 18.54 -11.70
C ALA A 224 7.05 17.97 -12.04
N GLN A 225 7.32 16.76 -11.56
CA GLN A 225 8.53 16.00 -11.83
C GLN A 225 8.24 14.84 -12.77
N ALA A 226 9.27 14.40 -13.49
CA ALA A 226 9.19 13.17 -14.25
C ALA A 226 8.95 11.98 -13.31
N VAL A 227 8.05 11.09 -13.73
CA VAL A 227 7.84 9.80 -13.07
C VAL A 227 9.12 8.98 -13.19
N ARG A 228 9.56 8.37 -12.09
CA ARG A 228 10.76 7.51 -12.07
C ARG A 228 10.52 6.25 -12.92
N SER A 229 11.58 5.51 -13.26
CA SER A 229 11.42 4.22 -13.96
C SER A 229 10.62 3.21 -13.14
N VAL A 230 10.02 2.20 -13.78
CA VAL A 230 9.29 1.13 -13.06
C VAL A 230 10.14 0.49 -11.95
N PRO A 231 11.40 0.06 -12.19
CA PRO A 231 12.24 -0.47 -11.11
C PRO A 231 12.45 0.51 -9.95
N ASP A 232 12.67 1.80 -10.24
CA ASP A 232 12.88 2.81 -9.18
C ASP A 232 11.61 3.08 -8.37
N VAL A 233 10.44 3.03 -9.02
CA VAL A 233 9.14 3.14 -8.36
C VAL A 233 8.89 1.93 -7.45
N LEU A 234 9.13 0.71 -7.96
CA LEU A 234 9.00 -0.52 -7.18
C LEU A 234 10.01 -0.60 -6.02
N LYS A 235 11.21 -0.03 -6.21
CA LYS A 235 12.20 0.13 -5.12
C LYS A 235 11.68 1.06 -4.03
N ALA A 236 10.98 2.13 -4.41
CA ALA A 236 10.54 3.15 -3.48
C ALA A 236 9.26 2.76 -2.72
N TYR A 237 8.32 2.06 -3.35
CA TYR A 237 7.01 1.76 -2.77
C TYR A 237 6.75 0.27 -2.52
N GLY A 238 7.68 -0.60 -2.94
CA GLY A 238 7.49 -2.05 -2.88
C GLY A 238 6.56 -2.55 -3.99
N PRO A 239 5.90 -3.71 -3.79
CA PRO A 239 5.05 -4.31 -4.81
C PRO A 239 3.86 -3.41 -5.21
N MET A 240 3.63 -3.27 -6.52
CA MET A 240 2.55 -2.45 -7.10
C MET A 240 1.73 -3.23 -8.12
N THR A 241 0.46 -2.89 -8.27
CA THR A 241 -0.42 -3.55 -9.24
C THR A 241 -0.13 -3.08 -10.67
N THR A 242 -0.55 -3.87 -11.66
CA THR A 242 -0.55 -3.41 -13.06
C THR A 242 -1.28 -2.07 -13.22
N ARG A 243 -2.43 -1.90 -12.54
CA ARG A 243 -3.24 -0.68 -12.62
C ARG A 243 -2.51 0.55 -12.05
N GLU A 244 -1.79 0.40 -10.95
CA GLU A 244 -0.99 1.46 -10.34
C GLU A 244 0.17 1.87 -11.25
N LEU A 245 0.88 0.89 -11.82
CA LEU A 245 1.97 1.17 -12.76
C LEU A 245 1.45 1.82 -14.05
N SER A 246 0.30 1.39 -14.57
CA SER A 246 -0.34 2.04 -15.72
C SER A 246 -0.79 3.47 -15.43
N GLU A 247 -1.20 3.79 -14.20
CA GLU A 247 -1.50 5.19 -13.82
C GLU A 247 -0.27 6.10 -13.91
N LEU A 248 0.91 5.54 -13.62
CA LEU A 248 2.18 6.25 -13.61
C LEU A 248 2.82 6.35 -15.00
N HIS A 249 2.70 5.30 -15.81
CA HIS A 249 3.46 5.12 -17.05
C HIS A 249 2.61 5.06 -18.33
N GLY A 250 1.28 5.08 -18.21
CA GLY A 250 0.32 5.07 -19.33
C GLY A 250 -0.02 3.67 -19.84
N ASP A 251 -0.82 3.60 -20.91
CA ASP A 251 -1.48 2.36 -21.35
C ASP A 251 -0.52 1.29 -21.92
N ALA A 252 0.65 1.68 -22.41
CA ALA A 252 1.68 0.75 -22.92
C ALA A 252 2.47 0.02 -21.81
N THR A 253 2.06 0.20 -20.54
CA THR A 253 2.78 -0.33 -19.38
C THR A 253 2.85 -1.85 -19.38
N SER A 254 1.78 -2.56 -19.75
CA SER A 254 1.80 -4.03 -19.73
C SER A 254 2.88 -4.63 -20.65
N ALA A 255 3.05 -4.08 -21.86
CA ALA A 255 4.11 -4.52 -22.77
C ALA A 255 5.50 -4.21 -22.20
N SER A 256 5.65 -3.07 -21.53
CA SER A 256 6.91 -2.68 -20.88
C SER A 256 7.23 -3.56 -19.67
N LEU A 257 6.23 -3.97 -18.89
CA LEU A 257 6.39 -4.86 -17.75
C LEU A 257 6.83 -6.27 -18.17
N GLU A 258 6.25 -6.80 -19.25
CA GLU A 258 6.68 -8.10 -19.78
C GLU A 258 8.11 -8.04 -20.33
N ALA A 259 8.51 -6.93 -20.98
CA ALA A 259 9.90 -6.74 -21.41
C ALA A 259 10.86 -6.66 -20.21
N LEU A 260 10.51 -5.93 -19.15
CA LEU A 260 11.30 -5.84 -17.91
C LEU A 260 11.37 -7.20 -17.19
N ARG A 261 10.31 -7.99 -17.23
CA ARG A 261 10.26 -9.35 -16.68
C ARG A 261 11.17 -10.29 -17.46
N ALA A 262 11.13 -10.26 -18.79
CA ALA A 262 12.02 -11.02 -19.66
C ALA A 262 13.50 -10.66 -19.43
N ALA A 263 13.77 -9.40 -19.08
CA ALA A 263 15.09 -8.92 -18.69
C ALA A 263 15.46 -9.20 -17.21
N GLY A 264 14.59 -9.85 -16.43
CA GLY A 264 14.81 -10.17 -15.02
C GLY A 264 14.80 -8.97 -14.06
N SER A 265 14.43 -7.78 -14.52
CA SER A 265 14.41 -6.54 -13.71
C SER A 265 13.22 -6.49 -12.74
N VAL A 266 12.12 -7.15 -13.11
CA VAL A 266 10.91 -7.27 -12.30
C VAL A 266 10.41 -8.70 -12.33
N ARG A 267 9.62 -9.08 -11.33
CA ARG A 267 8.81 -10.30 -11.33
C ARG A 267 7.37 -9.96 -10.98
N SER A 268 6.43 -10.77 -11.46
CA SER A 268 5.03 -10.65 -11.08
C SER A 268 4.58 -11.83 -10.24
N PHE A 269 3.55 -11.59 -9.43
CA PHE A 269 2.78 -12.63 -8.78
C PHE A 269 1.28 -12.35 -8.99
N PRO A 270 0.50 -13.38 -9.37
CA PRO A 270 -0.90 -13.21 -9.68
C PRO A 270 -1.74 -13.06 -8.40
N VAL A 271 -2.79 -12.27 -8.49
CA VAL A 271 -3.87 -12.14 -7.50
C VAL A 271 -5.22 -12.22 -8.21
N LYS A 272 -6.31 -12.33 -7.47
CA LYS A 272 -7.63 -12.30 -8.09
C LYS A 272 -7.89 -10.92 -8.70
N GLY A 273 -8.15 -10.88 -10.00
CA GLY A 273 -8.45 -9.65 -10.73
C GLY A 273 -7.23 -8.88 -11.24
N GLY A 274 -6.01 -9.42 -11.15
CA GLY A 274 -4.83 -8.79 -11.76
C GLY A 274 -3.50 -9.35 -11.25
N ASP A 275 -2.43 -8.60 -11.50
CA ASP A 275 -1.08 -8.96 -11.06
C ASP A 275 -0.48 -7.84 -10.20
N PHE A 276 0.36 -8.24 -9.25
CA PHE A 276 1.33 -7.36 -8.64
C PHE A 276 2.70 -7.61 -9.25
N TRP A 277 3.51 -6.56 -9.22
CA TRP A 277 4.87 -6.50 -9.72
C TRP A 277 5.79 -6.04 -8.62
N GLU A 278 6.96 -6.65 -8.54
CA GLU A 278 8.01 -6.29 -7.60
C GLU A 278 9.37 -6.41 -8.27
N LEU A 279 10.41 -5.87 -7.62
CA LEU A 279 11.76 -5.97 -8.12
C LEU A 279 12.15 -7.44 -8.32
N GLY A 280 12.76 -7.73 -9.46
CA GLY A 280 13.43 -9.00 -9.67
C GLY A 280 14.55 -9.10 -8.65
N THR A 281 14.72 -10.26 -8.04
CA THR A 281 16.00 -10.54 -7.38
C THR A 281 17.04 -10.50 -8.50
N ALA A 282 17.98 -9.55 -8.44
CA ALA A 282 19.19 -9.68 -9.25
C ALA A 282 19.62 -11.12 -9.12
N ALA A 283 19.80 -11.83 -10.24
CA ALA A 283 20.33 -13.17 -10.20
C ALA A 283 21.57 -13.10 -9.30
N GLN A 284 21.49 -13.65 -8.08
CA GLN A 284 22.68 -14.10 -7.39
C GLN A 284 23.29 -15.01 -8.43
N GLY A 285 24.40 -14.55 -9.02
CA GLY A 285 24.86 -15.02 -10.32
C GLY A 285 24.68 -16.52 -10.39
N ALA A 286 23.96 -16.99 -11.40
CA ALA A 286 24.05 -18.40 -11.74
C ALA A 286 25.54 -18.69 -11.78
N LEU A 287 26.04 -19.49 -10.83
CA LEU A 287 27.37 -20.07 -10.97
C LEU A 287 27.38 -20.64 -12.39
N PRO A 288 28.38 -20.29 -13.22
CA PRO A 288 28.44 -20.82 -14.57
C PRO A 288 28.28 -22.34 -14.47
N PRO A 289 27.54 -22.97 -15.41
CA PRO A 289 27.39 -24.41 -15.38
C PRO A 289 28.77 -25.03 -15.25
N VAL A 290 28.94 -25.89 -14.25
CA VAL A 290 30.18 -26.63 -14.04
C VAL A 290 30.43 -27.40 -15.33
N GLU A 291 31.47 -27.00 -16.07
CA GLU A 291 31.93 -27.73 -17.23
C GLU A 291 32.53 -29.04 -16.70
N LEU A 292 31.76 -30.13 -16.82
CA LEU A 292 32.23 -31.47 -16.50
C LEU A 292 33.27 -31.85 -17.56
N VAL A 293 34.54 -31.64 -17.24
CA VAL A 293 35.65 -32.20 -18.01
C VAL A 293 35.76 -33.67 -17.63
N GLU A 294 35.46 -34.57 -18.57
CA GLU A 294 35.77 -35.99 -18.42
C GLU A 294 37.29 -36.15 -18.28
N LEU A 295 37.74 -36.62 -17.12
CA LEU A 295 39.13 -37.03 -16.95
C LEU A 295 39.34 -38.31 -17.77
N ALA A 296 40.04 -38.16 -18.89
CA ALA A 296 40.69 -39.28 -19.56
C ALA A 296 41.59 -40.00 -18.54
N GLY A 297 41.39 -41.31 -18.41
CA GLY A 297 41.96 -42.10 -17.31
C GLY A 297 43.49 -42.05 -17.21
N GLY A 298 43.98 -42.24 -15.98
CA GLY A 298 45.38 -42.55 -15.70
C GLY A 298 45.90 -41.92 -14.42
N ASP A 299 46.19 -42.81 -13.46
CA ASP A 299 47.08 -42.69 -12.29
C ASP A 299 46.64 -41.82 -11.10
N GLY A 300 46.58 -42.49 -9.95
CA GLY A 300 45.89 -42.04 -8.74
C GLY A 300 46.60 -40.91 -8.00
N PHE A 301 45.80 -39.94 -7.54
CA PHE A 301 46.18 -38.91 -6.59
C PHE A 301 46.36 -39.52 -5.20
N SER A 302 47.50 -39.23 -4.56
CA SER A 302 47.71 -39.50 -3.13
C SER A 302 47.97 -38.16 -2.43
N CYS A 303 47.29 -37.94 -1.31
CA CYS A 303 47.45 -36.70 -0.54
C CYS A 303 48.09 -37.00 0.81
N ASP A 304 49.19 -36.29 1.09
CA ASP A 304 49.90 -36.36 2.36
C ASP A 304 49.09 -35.60 3.43
N LEU A 305 48.63 -36.32 4.46
CA LEU A 305 47.72 -35.78 5.49
C LEU A 305 48.42 -34.95 6.57
N GLU A 306 49.76 -34.90 6.62
CA GLU A 306 50.48 -34.02 7.54
C GLU A 306 50.81 -32.66 6.91
N THR A 307 51.06 -32.63 5.59
CA THR A 307 51.48 -31.40 4.89
C THR A 307 50.41 -30.81 3.97
N GLY A 308 49.37 -31.56 3.63
CA GLY A 308 48.20 -31.07 2.90
C GLY A 308 48.45 -30.77 1.41
N ILE A 309 49.53 -31.29 0.82
CA ILE A 309 49.84 -31.14 -0.60
C ILE A 309 49.45 -32.43 -1.31
N CYS A 310 48.60 -32.32 -2.34
CA CYS A 310 48.22 -33.45 -3.19
C CYS A 310 48.90 -33.33 -4.57
N GLY A 311 49.43 -34.44 -5.09
CA GLY A 311 50.02 -34.58 -6.43
C GLY A 311 49.53 -35.83 -7.14
#